data_AF-A0A8T6C8L7-F1
#
_entry.id   AF-A0A8T6C8L7-F1
#
_cell.length_a   1.000
_cell.length_b   1.000
_cell.length_c   1.000
_cell.angle_alpha   90.00
_cell.angle_beta   90.00
_cell.angle_gamma   90.00
#
_symmetry.space_group_name_H-M   'P 1'
#
loop_
_entity.id
_entity.type
_entity.pdbx_description
1 polymer ?
#
loop_
_entity_poly.entity_id
_entity_poly.type
_entity_poly.pdbx_seq_one_letter_code
_entity_poly.pdbx_strand_id
1 'polypeptide(L)'
;MKYQPSIAALALGAMTLVFSTAAVAQDDEPLEEIVVTGIRGSLAAAVDQKRDSDQLVEVIIAEDIGKLPDQNLAEVLENITGIQITRTAGVGTGVQIRGTNSNRVEFNGVSTVNSGSGRSGINFEDVNPAIISAVEVTKSPDAGTIEGSVGGTINLKTIRPLDLPATLGAVRVQYEDSSLSSESMTPRFSGAFGDNWSTDAGEIGFVISGSVTEQESVSFRPRTDRDNRVSPAA
;
A
#
# COMPACT_ATOMS: atom_id res chain seq x y z
N MET A 1 26.86 25.31 18.69
CA MET A 1 27.81 25.29 19.83
C MET A 1 27.05 25.74 21.06
N LYS A 2 26.39 24.82 21.78
CA LYS A 2 26.85 24.08 23.00
C LYS A 2 26.97 24.95 24.27
N TYR A 3 25.84 24.95 25.01
CA TYR A 3 25.58 25.00 26.47
C TYR A 3 26.68 25.46 27.45
N GLN A 4 26.32 26.40 28.33
CA GLN A 4 26.93 26.63 29.65
C GLN A 4 25.93 26.25 30.77
N PRO A 5 26.37 25.61 31.87
CA PRO A 5 25.50 25.28 32.99
C PRO A 5 25.53 26.36 34.09
N SER A 6 24.37 26.81 34.55
CA SER A 6 24.22 27.69 35.72
C SER A 6 23.95 26.85 36.98
N ILE A 7 24.71 27.17 38.03
CA ILE A 7 24.74 26.53 39.35
C ILE A 7 23.46 26.89 40.12
N ALA A 8 22.82 25.88 40.69
CA ALA A 8 21.73 26.00 41.65
C ALA A 8 22.24 26.55 43.00
N ALA A 9 21.58 27.59 43.51
CA ALA A 9 21.73 28.05 44.89
C ALA A 9 20.35 28.13 45.56
N LEU A 10 20.26 27.40 46.67
CA LEU A 10 19.15 27.22 47.59
C LEU A 10 18.94 28.49 48.45
N ALA A 11 17.71 28.96 48.63
CA ALA A 11 17.35 29.81 49.77
C ALA A 11 15.87 29.64 50.17
N LEU A 12 15.70 29.27 51.43
CA LEU A 12 14.49 29.11 52.23
C LEU A 12 13.75 30.45 52.44
N GLY A 13 12.42 30.43 52.51
CA GLY A 13 11.64 31.56 53.03
C GLY A 13 10.13 31.34 53.01
N ALA A 14 9.57 30.90 54.14
CA ALA A 14 8.13 30.80 54.35
C ALA A 14 7.49 32.19 54.55
N MET A 15 6.46 32.49 53.76
CA MET A 15 5.48 33.52 54.11
C MET A 15 4.14 33.17 53.47
N THR A 16 3.18 32.75 54.29
CA THR A 16 1.77 32.56 53.92
C THR A 16 1.13 33.91 53.65
N LEU A 17 0.84 34.19 52.37
CA LEU A 17 -0.06 35.25 51.95
C LEU A 17 -1.26 34.60 51.25
N VAL A 18 -2.42 34.71 51.89
CA VAL A 18 -3.72 34.39 51.31
C VAL A 18 -3.99 35.42 50.22
N PHE A 19 -3.75 35.04 48.96
CA PHE A 19 -4.25 35.76 47.79
C PHE A 19 -5.39 34.95 47.18
N SER A 20 -6.57 35.55 47.20
CA SER A 20 -7.71 35.17 46.40
C SER A 20 -7.33 35.33 44.92
N THR A 21 -6.90 34.26 44.27
CA THR A 21 -6.75 34.22 42.81
C THR A 21 -8.05 33.78 42.19
N ALA A 22 -8.55 34.63 41.30
CA ALA A 22 -9.73 34.42 40.47
C ALA A 22 -9.77 33.01 39.86
N ALA A 23 -10.99 32.49 39.71
CA ALA A 23 -11.26 31.32 38.89
C ALA A 23 -10.64 31.55 37.50
N VAL A 24 -9.53 30.85 37.24
CA VAL A 24 -9.01 30.69 35.89
C VAL A 24 -10.03 29.87 35.15
N ALA A 25 -10.65 30.48 34.13
CA ALA A 25 -11.32 29.73 33.09
C ALA A 25 -10.29 28.72 32.56
N GLN A 26 -10.68 27.46 32.54
CA GLN A 26 -9.90 26.40 31.94
C GLN A 26 -9.87 26.72 30.44
N ASP A 27 -8.78 27.35 29.99
CA ASP A 27 -8.50 27.45 28.55
C ASP A 27 -8.55 26.03 28.00
N ASP A 28 -9.40 25.87 26.99
CA ASP A 28 -9.57 24.67 26.20
C ASP A 28 -8.25 24.47 25.42
N GLU A 29 -7.26 23.88 26.07
CA GLU A 29 -6.03 23.44 25.42
C GLU A 29 -6.44 22.57 24.22
N PRO A 30 -6.03 22.93 22.99
CA PRO A 30 -6.36 22.12 21.83
C PRO A 30 -5.83 20.71 22.08
N LEU A 31 -6.72 19.72 22.03
CA LEU A 31 -6.37 18.32 22.17
C LEU A 31 -5.16 18.01 21.28
N GLU A 32 -4.05 17.59 21.89
CA GLU A 32 -2.83 17.22 21.17
C GLU A 32 -3.11 15.97 20.33
N GLU A 33 -3.30 16.16 19.03
CA GLU A 33 -3.55 15.08 18.08
C GLU A 33 -2.24 14.32 17.80
N ILE A 34 -2.16 13.08 18.26
CA ILE A 34 -1.02 12.21 18.00
C ILE A 34 -1.25 11.51 16.66
N VAL A 35 -0.64 12.04 15.60
CA VAL A 35 -0.63 11.38 14.28
C VAL A 35 0.43 10.29 14.26
N VAL A 36 0.00 9.03 14.21
CA VAL A 36 0.89 7.88 14.07
C VAL A 36 1.17 7.64 12.59
N THR A 37 2.43 7.76 12.18
CA THR A 37 2.87 7.56 10.79
C THR A 37 3.59 6.21 10.62
N GLY A 38 3.80 5.81 9.36
CA GLY A 38 4.46 4.55 9.02
C GLY A 38 3.54 3.32 9.12
N ILE A 39 4.14 2.12 9.19
CA ILE A 39 3.45 0.81 9.18
C ILE A 39 2.39 0.71 10.29
N ARG A 40 2.66 1.31 11.45
CA ARG A 40 1.69 1.29 12.56
C ARG A 40 0.46 2.16 12.24
N GLY A 41 0.67 3.30 11.60
CA GLY A 41 -0.39 4.20 11.16
C GLY A 41 -1.26 3.57 10.09
N SER A 42 -0.63 2.95 9.07
CA SER A 42 -1.37 2.24 8.01
C SER A 42 -2.21 1.10 8.55
N LEU A 43 -1.67 0.29 9.46
CA LEU A 43 -2.43 -0.80 10.05
C LEU A 43 -3.62 -0.29 10.89
N ALA A 44 -3.43 0.77 11.66
CA ALA A 44 -4.52 1.39 12.42
C ALA A 44 -5.62 1.92 11.50
N ALA A 45 -5.24 2.69 10.47
CA ALA A 45 -6.18 3.23 9.49
C ALA A 45 -6.92 2.12 8.72
N ALA A 46 -6.24 1.02 8.35
CA ALA A 46 -6.86 -0.13 7.71
C ALA A 46 -7.88 -0.82 8.63
N VAL A 47 -7.58 -0.93 9.93
CA VAL A 47 -8.50 -1.46 10.94
C VAL A 47 -9.70 -0.52 11.11
N ASP A 48 -9.49 0.78 11.16
CA ASP A 48 -10.57 1.76 11.32
C ASP A 48 -11.51 1.73 10.10
N GLN A 49 -10.96 1.73 8.88
CA GLN A 49 -11.77 1.59 7.66
C GLN A 49 -12.57 0.28 7.63
N LYS A 50 -12.01 -0.81 8.18
CA LYS A 50 -12.72 -2.08 8.33
C LYS A 50 -13.83 -2.02 9.40
N ARG A 51 -13.64 -1.26 10.47
CA ARG A 51 -14.64 -1.09 11.55
C ARG A 51 -15.81 -0.20 11.11
N ASP A 52 -15.52 0.80 10.30
CA ASP A 52 -16.51 1.76 9.80
C ASP A 52 -17.28 1.22 8.59
N SER A 53 -16.83 0.11 7.99
CA SER A 53 -17.50 -0.51 6.86
C SER A 53 -18.65 -1.42 7.29
N ASP A 54 -19.81 -1.25 6.67
CA ASP A 54 -20.96 -2.16 6.79
C ASP A 54 -20.74 -3.50 6.04
N GLN A 55 -19.64 -3.62 5.31
CA GLN A 55 -19.31 -4.78 4.48
C GLN A 55 -18.05 -5.49 4.97
N LEU A 56 -17.85 -6.74 4.55
CA LEU A 56 -16.62 -7.47 4.85
C LEU A 56 -15.51 -7.01 3.90
N VAL A 57 -14.87 -5.91 4.28
CA VAL A 57 -13.80 -5.23 3.55
C VAL A 57 -12.45 -5.50 4.21
N GLU A 58 -11.42 -5.61 3.37
CA GLU A 58 -10.02 -5.65 3.79
C GLU A 58 -9.26 -4.57 3.04
N VAL A 59 -8.40 -3.83 3.72
CA VAL A 59 -7.69 -2.69 3.14
C VAL A 59 -6.20 -2.84 3.42
N ILE A 60 -5.38 -2.59 2.41
CA ILE A 60 -3.93 -2.43 2.53
C ILE A 60 -3.58 -1.03 2.07
N ILE A 61 -2.87 -0.26 2.88
CA ILE A 61 -2.51 1.14 2.60
C ILE A 61 -1.04 1.21 2.14
N ALA A 62 -0.69 2.22 1.33
CA ALA A 62 0.60 2.37 0.65
C ALA A 62 1.83 2.33 1.57
N GLU A 63 1.69 2.73 2.83
CA GLU A 63 2.76 2.59 3.82
C GLU A 63 3.20 1.13 4.01
N ASP A 64 2.31 0.17 3.77
CA ASP A 64 2.57 -1.28 3.79
C ASP A 64 2.91 -1.82 2.40
N ILE A 65 2.35 -1.23 1.33
CA ILE A 65 2.55 -1.68 -0.06
C ILE A 65 4.00 -1.47 -0.50
N GLY A 66 4.72 -2.58 -0.66
CA GLY A 66 6.12 -2.62 -1.05
C GLY A 66 7.14 -2.34 0.07
N LYS A 67 6.71 -2.26 1.35
CA LYS A 67 7.65 -2.49 2.47
C LYS A 67 8.06 -3.95 2.53
N LEU A 68 7.15 -4.82 2.14
CA LEU A 68 7.43 -6.19 1.79
C LEU A 68 7.97 -6.22 0.34
N PRO A 69 8.85 -7.17 0.01
CA PRO A 69 9.42 -7.30 -1.33
C PRO A 69 8.40 -7.89 -2.31
N ASP A 70 7.18 -7.34 -2.35
CA ASP A 70 6.12 -7.77 -3.24
C ASP A 70 6.46 -7.32 -4.67
N GLN A 71 6.56 -8.28 -5.59
CA GLN A 71 6.96 -8.03 -6.98
C GLN A 71 5.82 -7.45 -7.80
N ASN A 72 4.58 -7.72 -7.40
CA ASN A 72 3.37 -7.29 -8.08
C ASN A 72 2.19 -7.17 -7.13
N LEU A 73 1.06 -6.72 -7.66
CA LEU A 73 -0.15 -6.47 -6.88
C LEU A 73 -0.84 -7.75 -6.38
N ALA A 74 -0.69 -8.88 -7.08
CA ALA A 74 -1.23 -10.16 -6.61
C ALA A 74 -0.54 -10.60 -5.32
N GLU A 75 0.78 -10.45 -5.22
CA GLU A 75 1.54 -10.78 -4.01
C GLU A 75 1.15 -9.89 -2.83
N VAL A 76 0.91 -8.59 -3.05
CA VAL A 76 0.36 -7.69 -2.02
C VAL A 76 -0.96 -8.23 -1.48
N LEU A 77 -1.84 -8.70 -2.37
CA LEU A 77 -3.17 -9.24 -2.02
C LEU A 77 -3.10 -10.55 -1.24
N GLU A 78 -2.00 -11.31 -1.30
CA GLU A 78 -1.82 -12.55 -0.52
C GLU A 78 -1.73 -12.29 0.98
N ASN A 79 -1.35 -11.08 1.39
CA ASN A 79 -1.33 -10.68 2.81
C ASN A 79 -2.74 -10.57 3.41
N ILE A 80 -3.79 -10.60 2.58
CA ILE A 80 -5.18 -10.54 3.03
C ILE A 80 -5.71 -11.94 3.28
N THR A 81 -6.37 -12.12 4.42
CA THR A 81 -7.00 -13.39 4.79
C THR A 81 -8.02 -13.87 3.73
N GLY A 82 -8.02 -15.17 3.43
CA GLY A 82 -9.00 -15.75 2.48
C GLY A 82 -8.79 -15.35 1.02
N ILE A 83 -7.68 -14.67 0.70
CA ILE A 83 -7.16 -14.51 -0.65
C ILE A 83 -6.09 -15.56 -0.90
N GLN A 84 -6.14 -16.15 -2.09
CA GLN A 84 -5.14 -17.10 -2.59
C GLN A 84 -4.64 -16.58 -3.93
N ILE A 85 -3.37 -16.77 -4.21
CA ILE A 85 -2.80 -16.39 -5.51
C ILE A 85 -2.33 -17.59 -6.30
N THR A 86 -2.44 -17.51 -7.62
CA THR A 86 -1.79 -18.44 -8.53
C THR A 86 -0.46 -17.86 -8.96
N ARG A 87 0.58 -18.70 -9.00
CA ARG A 87 1.91 -18.30 -9.42
C ARG A 87 2.30 -19.03 -10.70
N THR A 88 2.91 -18.31 -11.63
CA THR A 88 3.52 -18.87 -12.84
C THR A 88 4.99 -18.46 -12.82
N ALA A 89 5.89 -19.45 -12.87
CA ALA A 89 7.33 -19.21 -12.85
C ALA A 89 7.81 -18.29 -11.69
N GLY A 90 7.19 -18.47 -10.52
CA GLY A 90 7.52 -17.72 -9.30
C GLY A 90 6.77 -16.41 -9.12
N VAL A 91 6.09 -15.90 -10.16
CA VAL A 91 5.42 -14.60 -10.16
C VAL A 91 3.91 -14.76 -9.94
N GLY A 92 3.31 -13.95 -9.07
CA GLY A 92 1.86 -13.95 -8.84
C GLY A 92 1.07 -13.47 -10.07
N THR A 93 0.27 -14.33 -10.69
CA THR A 93 -0.43 -14.04 -11.97
C THR A 93 -1.93 -13.87 -11.82
N GLY A 94 -2.51 -14.45 -10.78
CA GLY A 94 -3.95 -14.48 -10.57
C GLY A 94 -4.32 -14.47 -9.10
N VAL A 95 -5.52 -13.97 -8.82
CA VAL A 95 -6.05 -13.80 -7.48
C VAL A 95 -7.36 -14.58 -7.38
N GLN A 96 -7.54 -15.28 -6.27
CA GLN A 96 -8.74 -16.02 -5.92
C GLN A 96 -9.23 -15.57 -4.56
N ILE A 97 -10.48 -15.14 -4.47
CA ILE A 97 -11.11 -14.75 -3.21
C ILE A 97 -12.02 -15.90 -2.80
N ARG A 98 -11.80 -16.48 -1.62
CA ARG A 98 -12.61 -17.60 -1.09
C ARG A 98 -12.73 -18.79 -2.07
N GLY A 99 -11.68 -19.07 -2.83
CA GLY A 99 -11.60 -20.21 -3.74
C GLY A 99 -12.22 -20.00 -5.13
N THR A 100 -12.58 -18.77 -5.49
CA THR A 100 -13.04 -18.44 -6.86
C THR A 100 -12.16 -17.35 -7.48
N ASN A 101 -11.90 -17.49 -8.78
CA ASN A 101 -11.18 -16.53 -9.61
C ASN A 101 -12.11 -15.52 -10.31
N SER A 102 -13.42 -15.63 -10.09
CA SER A 102 -14.43 -14.71 -10.62
C SER A 102 -14.50 -13.45 -9.76
N ASN A 103 -13.42 -12.68 -9.80
CA ASN A 103 -13.28 -11.41 -9.09
C ASN A 103 -13.46 -10.26 -10.07
N ARG A 104 -13.95 -9.14 -9.55
CA ARG A 104 -14.05 -7.88 -10.29
C ARG A 104 -12.90 -6.99 -9.86
N VAL A 105 -12.18 -6.40 -10.81
CA VAL A 105 -11.07 -5.47 -10.53
C VAL A 105 -11.45 -4.07 -10.98
N GLU A 106 -11.24 -3.09 -10.12
CA GLU A 106 -11.58 -1.69 -10.32
C GLU A 106 -10.35 -0.82 -10.07
N PHE A 107 -10.25 0.29 -10.80
CA PHE A 107 -9.35 1.39 -10.48
C PHE A 107 -10.16 2.58 -10.01
N ASN A 108 -9.95 3.03 -8.78
CA ASN A 108 -10.69 4.15 -8.19
C ASN A 108 -12.22 4.00 -8.34
N GLY A 109 -12.74 2.78 -8.19
CA GLY A 109 -14.17 2.45 -8.34
C GLY A 109 -14.66 2.29 -9.79
N VAL A 110 -13.79 2.45 -10.79
CA VAL A 110 -14.14 2.21 -12.21
C VAL A 110 -13.74 0.80 -12.60
N SER A 111 -14.68 0.04 -13.16
CA SER A 111 -14.42 -1.30 -13.69
C SER A 111 -13.27 -1.29 -14.67
N THR A 112 -12.33 -2.21 -14.49
CA THR A 112 -11.40 -2.56 -15.56
C THR A 112 -12.11 -3.39 -16.63
N VAL A 113 -11.62 -3.27 -17.87
CA VAL A 113 -12.08 -4.07 -19.01
C VAL A 113 -10.97 -5.04 -19.37
N ASN A 114 -11.37 -6.28 -19.68
CA ASN A 114 -10.44 -7.38 -19.83
C ASN A 114 -9.39 -7.17 -20.94
N SER A 115 -8.11 -7.42 -20.65
CA SER A 115 -7.04 -7.60 -21.64
C SER A 115 -6.96 -9.02 -22.24
N GLY A 116 -7.79 -9.97 -21.79
CA GLY A 116 -7.82 -11.40 -22.19
C GLY A 116 -9.19 -12.10 -22.06
N SER A 117 -9.21 -13.45 -21.93
CA SER A 117 -10.42 -14.31 -22.03
C SER A 117 -11.04 -14.74 -20.69
N GLY A 118 -11.33 -13.80 -19.78
CA GLY A 118 -11.85 -14.10 -18.44
C GLY A 118 -12.77 -13.02 -17.83
N ARG A 119 -13.06 -13.09 -16.53
CA ARG A 119 -13.74 -12.02 -15.77
C ARG A 119 -12.78 -11.11 -15.00
N SER A 120 -11.48 -11.42 -15.02
CA SER A 120 -10.49 -10.82 -14.11
C SER A 120 -9.95 -9.44 -14.51
N GLY A 121 -10.40 -8.87 -15.64
CA GLY A 121 -10.20 -7.45 -16.00
C GLY A 121 -8.77 -7.03 -16.37
N ILE A 122 -7.76 -7.32 -15.56
CA ILE A 122 -6.37 -6.91 -15.79
C ILE A 122 -5.40 -8.01 -15.37
N ASN A 123 -4.19 -7.98 -15.90
CA ASN A 123 -3.09 -8.74 -15.32
C ASN A 123 -2.50 -7.96 -14.14
N PHE A 124 -2.39 -8.60 -12.98
CA PHE A 124 -1.78 -7.98 -11.79
C PHE A 124 -0.27 -7.78 -11.94
N GLU A 125 0.36 -8.46 -12.91
CA GLU A 125 1.76 -8.30 -13.30
C GLU A 125 2.03 -6.93 -13.94
N ASP A 126 1.07 -6.40 -14.70
CA ASP A 126 1.22 -5.16 -15.45
C ASP A 126 1.09 -3.91 -14.55
N VAL A 127 0.59 -4.08 -13.33
CA VAL A 127 0.33 -2.97 -12.39
C VAL A 127 1.42 -2.92 -11.34
N ASN A 128 2.18 -1.82 -11.35
CA ASN A 128 3.19 -1.60 -10.33
C ASN A 128 2.52 -1.23 -8.99
N PRO A 129 2.84 -1.91 -7.87
CA PRO A 129 2.32 -1.55 -6.55
C PRO A 129 2.75 -0.15 -6.08
N ALA A 130 3.85 0.40 -6.59
CA ALA A 130 4.38 1.71 -6.19
C ALA A 130 3.49 2.92 -6.60
N ILE A 131 2.56 2.74 -7.53
CA ILE A 131 1.62 3.80 -7.95
C ILE A 131 0.25 3.71 -7.25
N ILE A 132 0.08 2.70 -6.40
CA ILE A 132 -1.16 2.39 -5.68
C ILE A 132 -1.05 2.96 -4.26
N SER A 133 -2.04 3.78 -3.88
CA SER A 133 -2.17 4.35 -2.54
C SER A 133 -2.83 3.39 -1.55
N ALA A 134 -3.77 2.59 -2.03
CA ALA A 134 -4.41 1.55 -1.23
C ALA A 134 -5.05 0.48 -2.12
N VAL A 135 -5.20 -0.71 -1.56
CA VAL A 135 -5.97 -1.80 -2.16
C VAL A 135 -7.10 -2.15 -1.22
N GLU A 136 -8.32 -2.12 -1.74
CA GLU A 136 -9.52 -2.43 -0.99
C GLU A 136 -10.17 -3.69 -1.59
N VAL A 137 -10.42 -4.69 -0.76
CA VAL A 137 -11.04 -5.95 -1.17
C VAL A 137 -12.34 -6.15 -0.43
N THR A 138 -13.44 -6.03 -1.16
CA THR A 138 -14.78 -6.30 -0.69
C THR A 138 -15.13 -7.75 -0.95
N LYS A 139 -15.21 -8.56 0.10
CA LYS A 139 -15.50 -10.01 0.02
C LYS A 139 -16.99 -10.34 0.12
N SER A 140 -17.82 -9.37 0.52
CA SER A 140 -19.27 -9.52 0.64
C SER A 140 -19.93 -8.32 -0.02
N PRO A 141 -20.67 -8.50 -1.12
CA PRO A 141 -21.37 -7.40 -1.76
C PRO A 141 -22.54 -6.91 -0.89
N ASP A 142 -22.91 -5.65 -1.08
CA ASP A 142 -24.16 -5.05 -0.58
C ASP A 142 -25.12 -4.72 -1.73
N ALA A 143 -26.24 -4.06 -1.43
CA ALA A 143 -27.23 -3.66 -2.43
C ALA A 143 -26.74 -2.58 -3.42
N GLY A 144 -25.70 -1.82 -3.07
CA GLY A 144 -25.10 -0.80 -3.93
C GLY A 144 -23.93 -1.30 -4.76
N THR A 145 -23.43 -2.52 -4.48
CA THR A 145 -22.28 -3.10 -5.14
C THR A 145 -22.61 -3.43 -6.59
N ILE A 146 -21.75 -2.98 -7.51
CA ILE A 146 -21.89 -3.26 -8.93
C ILE A 146 -21.76 -4.76 -9.17
N GLU A 147 -22.75 -5.34 -9.87
CA GLU A 147 -22.75 -6.76 -10.23
C GLU A 147 -21.52 -7.14 -11.07
N GLY A 148 -21.08 -8.40 -10.98
CA GLY A 148 -20.02 -8.94 -11.83
C GLY A 148 -18.90 -9.70 -11.11
N SER A 149 -18.93 -9.77 -9.78
CA SER A 149 -18.04 -10.60 -8.96
C SER A 149 -18.80 -11.71 -8.24
N VAL A 150 -18.18 -12.90 -8.16
CA VAL A 150 -18.64 -14.02 -7.32
C VAL A 150 -17.74 -14.18 -6.09
N GLY A 151 -16.44 -13.92 -6.25
CA GLY A 151 -15.49 -13.95 -5.13
C GLY A 151 -15.50 -12.67 -4.31
N GLY A 152 -15.44 -11.55 -5.02
CA GLY A 152 -15.41 -10.21 -4.44
C GLY A 152 -14.92 -9.17 -5.44
N THR A 153 -14.89 -7.92 -4.99
CA THR A 153 -14.43 -6.78 -5.76
C THR A 153 -13.11 -6.28 -5.18
N ILE A 154 -12.11 -6.09 -6.04
CA ILE A 154 -10.78 -5.58 -5.73
C ILE A 154 -10.71 -4.17 -6.32
N ASN A 155 -10.68 -3.15 -5.47
CA ASN A 155 -10.55 -1.76 -5.87
C ASN A 155 -9.14 -1.26 -5.60
N LEU A 156 -8.46 -0.85 -6.67
CA LEU A 156 -7.11 -0.33 -6.67
C LEU A 156 -7.19 1.19 -6.63
N LYS A 157 -6.84 1.78 -5.47
CA LYS A 157 -6.80 3.22 -5.31
C LYS A 157 -5.42 3.71 -5.73
N THR A 158 -5.37 4.59 -6.72
CA THR A 158 -4.11 5.22 -7.13
C THR A 158 -3.77 6.37 -6.19
N ILE A 159 -2.53 6.82 -6.21
CA ILE A 159 -2.14 8.06 -5.53
C ILE A 159 -2.89 9.22 -6.17
N ARG A 160 -3.71 9.93 -5.38
CA ARG A 160 -4.49 11.09 -5.82
C ARG A 160 -3.90 12.36 -5.20
N PRO A 161 -3.70 13.43 -5.99
CA PRO A 161 -3.07 14.65 -5.48
C PRO A 161 -3.83 15.28 -4.31
N LEU A 162 -5.17 15.27 -4.36
CA LEU A 162 -6.04 15.89 -3.36
C LEU A 162 -6.14 15.08 -2.05
N ASP A 163 -5.67 13.84 -2.04
CA ASP A 163 -5.65 13.02 -0.82
C ASP A 163 -4.29 13.11 -0.10
N LEU A 164 -3.34 13.89 -0.62
CA LEU A 164 -2.01 14.00 -0.04
C LEU A 164 -2.05 14.91 1.20
N PRO A 165 -1.64 14.43 2.39
CA PRO A 165 -1.55 15.30 3.57
C PRO A 165 -0.37 16.28 3.48
N ALA A 166 0.63 15.98 2.66
CA ALA A 166 1.80 16.80 2.39
C ALA A 166 2.40 16.41 1.04
N THR A 167 3.35 17.22 0.55
CA THR A 167 4.10 16.93 -0.68
C THR A 167 4.67 15.52 -0.66
N LEU A 168 4.28 14.71 -1.66
CA LEU A 168 4.72 13.35 -1.84
C LEU A 168 6.05 13.32 -2.59
N GLY A 169 7.06 12.70 -1.99
CA GLY A 169 8.31 12.33 -2.66
C GLY A 169 8.69 10.90 -2.31
N ALA A 170 8.51 9.98 -3.26
CA ALA A 170 8.83 8.57 -3.08
C ALA A 170 9.80 8.10 -4.16
N VAL A 171 10.87 7.43 -3.74
CA VAL A 171 11.81 6.74 -4.62
C VAL A 171 12.06 5.36 -4.02
N ARG A 172 11.95 4.33 -4.85
CA ARG A 172 12.19 2.94 -4.47
C ARG A 172 13.12 2.30 -5.49
N VAL A 173 14.17 1.68 -4.93
CA VAL A 173 15.13 0.86 -5.66
C VAL A 173 15.08 -0.53 -5.05
N GLN A 174 14.87 -1.53 -5.89
CA GLN A 174 14.90 -2.93 -5.49
C GLN A 174 15.83 -3.70 -6.42
N TYR A 175 16.36 -4.80 -5.92
CA TYR A 175 17.28 -5.66 -6.61
C TYR A 175 16.98 -7.10 -6.21
N GLU A 176 16.92 -7.99 -7.19
CA GLU A 176 16.76 -9.42 -6.98
C GLU A 176 17.99 -10.18 -7.50
N ASP A 177 18.47 -11.11 -6.68
CA ASP A 177 19.50 -12.09 -7.03
C ASP A 177 18.86 -13.48 -7.06
N SER A 178 18.95 -14.17 -8.19
CA SER A 178 18.40 -15.51 -8.35
C SER A 178 19.43 -16.45 -8.96
N SER A 179 19.78 -17.50 -8.21
CA SER A 179 20.72 -18.53 -8.66
C SER A 179 20.25 -19.36 -9.87
N LEU A 180 18.99 -19.21 -10.29
CA LEU A 180 18.42 -19.88 -11.46
C LEU A 180 18.31 -18.97 -12.70
N SER A 181 18.49 -17.66 -12.54
CA SER A 181 18.39 -16.69 -13.63
C SER A 181 19.69 -16.63 -14.43
N SER A 182 19.58 -16.38 -15.74
CA SER A 182 20.77 -16.24 -16.60
C SER A 182 21.46 -14.89 -16.41
N GLU A 183 20.71 -13.88 -15.95
CA GLU A 183 21.24 -12.60 -15.51
C GLU A 183 21.26 -12.53 -13.98
N SER A 184 22.43 -12.26 -13.39
CA SER A 184 22.59 -12.22 -11.93
C SER A 184 21.93 -11.00 -11.28
N MET A 185 21.38 -10.06 -12.06
CA MET A 185 20.87 -8.82 -11.53
C MET A 185 19.65 -8.25 -12.27
N THR A 186 18.47 -8.29 -11.63
CA THR A 186 17.22 -7.65 -12.11
C THR A 186 16.84 -6.47 -11.21
N PRO A 187 17.24 -5.23 -11.54
CA PRO A 187 16.89 -4.06 -10.74
C PRO A 187 15.50 -3.53 -11.08
N ARG A 188 14.83 -2.97 -10.07
CA ARG A 188 13.54 -2.30 -10.21
C ARG A 188 13.61 -0.89 -9.65
N PHE A 189 13.16 0.06 -10.45
CA PHE A 189 13.12 1.48 -10.09
C PHE A 189 11.69 1.97 -10.15
N SER A 190 11.24 2.65 -9.10
CA SER A 190 9.94 3.33 -9.11
C SER A 190 10.02 4.63 -8.34
N GLY A 191 9.21 5.59 -8.74
CA GLY A 191 9.12 6.86 -8.05
C GLY A 191 7.79 7.54 -8.30
N ALA A 192 7.41 8.37 -7.33
CA ALA A 192 6.24 9.22 -7.41
C ALA A 192 6.57 10.58 -6.79
N PHE A 193 6.09 11.63 -7.43
CA PHE A 193 6.15 12.98 -6.93
C PHE A 193 4.78 13.63 -7.08
N GLY A 194 4.31 14.32 -6.05
CA GLY A 194 3.05 15.03 -6.15
C GLY A 194 2.89 16.08 -5.08
N ASP A 195 2.08 17.08 -5.39
CA ASP A 195 1.82 18.20 -4.49
C ASP A 195 0.40 18.71 -4.70
N ASN A 196 -0.21 19.24 -3.65
CA ASN A 196 -1.48 19.95 -3.71
C ASN A 196 -1.35 21.34 -3.09
N TRP A 197 -2.20 22.24 -3.56
CA TRP A 197 -2.20 23.63 -3.16
C TRP A 197 -3.65 24.12 -3.11
N SER A 198 -3.97 24.80 -2.01
CA SER A 198 -5.25 25.45 -1.83
C SER A 198 -5.22 26.84 -2.48
N THR A 199 -6.12 27.08 -3.43
CA THR A 199 -6.32 28.38 -4.08
C THR A 199 -7.69 28.92 -3.72
N ASP A 200 -7.93 30.22 -3.88
CA ASP A 200 -9.25 30.86 -3.66
C ASP A 200 -10.40 30.23 -4.48
N ALA A 201 -10.08 29.48 -5.55
CA ALA A 201 -11.03 28.75 -6.40
C ALA A 201 -11.21 27.26 -6.05
N GLY A 202 -10.52 26.77 -5.01
CA GLY A 202 -10.52 25.36 -4.59
C GLY A 202 -9.13 24.75 -4.51
N GLU A 203 -9.09 23.46 -4.15
CA GLU A 203 -7.84 22.70 -4.06
C GLU A 203 -7.45 22.13 -5.43
N ILE A 204 -6.20 22.36 -5.81
CA ILE A 204 -5.62 21.88 -7.07
C ILE A 204 -4.35 21.12 -6.72
N GLY A 205 -4.12 19.98 -7.37
CA GLY A 205 -2.88 19.23 -7.18
C GLY A 205 -2.48 18.46 -8.42
N PHE A 206 -1.23 18.02 -8.43
CA PHE A 206 -0.69 17.15 -9.46
C PHE A 206 0.10 16.00 -8.84
N VAL A 207 0.08 14.85 -9.51
CA VAL A 207 0.90 13.68 -9.16
C VAL A 207 1.46 13.14 -10.47
N ILE A 208 2.76 12.87 -10.46
CA ILE A 208 3.45 12.12 -11.51
C ILE A 208 4.10 10.90 -10.87
N SER A 209 3.94 9.75 -11.52
CA SER A 209 4.56 8.51 -11.07
C SER A 209 5.03 7.69 -12.26
N GLY A 210 6.03 6.86 -12.03
CA GLY A 210 6.61 6.01 -13.06
C GLY A 210 7.43 4.89 -12.45
N SER A 211 7.57 3.81 -13.22
CA SER A 211 8.38 2.68 -12.82
C SER A 211 8.97 1.96 -14.02
N VAL A 212 10.18 1.44 -13.83
CA VAL A 212 10.85 0.53 -14.76
C VAL A 212 11.17 -0.75 -13.98
N THR A 213 10.78 -1.88 -14.53
CA THR A 213 11.00 -3.20 -13.96
C THR A 213 11.49 -4.11 -15.07
N GLU A 214 12.66 -4.71 -14.87
CA GLU A 214 13.12 -5.85 -15.65
C GLU A 214 12.85 -7.10 -14.82
N GLN A 215 12.23 -8.13 -15.41
CA GLN A 215 11.95 -9.39 -14.73
C GLN A 215 12.27 -10.56 -15.65
N GLU A 216 13.15 -11.44 -15.20
CA GLU A 216 13.45 -12.71 -15.85
C GLU A 216 12.68 -13.82 -15.11
N SER A 217 11.87 -14.58 -15.83
CA SER A 217 11.04 -15.63 -15.24
C SER A 217 11.49 -16.99 -15.75
N VAL A 218 12.25 -17.71 -14.92
CA VAL A 218 12.75 -19.04 -15.25
C VAL A 218 11.81 -20.12 -14.74
N SER A 219 11.16 -20.85 -15.66
CA SER A 219 10.33 -21.99 -15.28
C SER A 219 11.18 -23.25 -15.08
N PHE A 220 11.54 -23.57 -13.84
CA PHE A 220 12.09 -24.89 -13.54
C PHE A 220 10.95 -25.90 -13.57
N ARG A 221 10.97 -26.79 -14.57
CA ARG A 221 10.10 -27.96 -14.59
C ARG A 221 10.88 -29.10 -13.94
N PRO A 222 10.60 -29.50 -12.69
CA PRO A 222 11.22 -30.66 -12.07
C PRO A 222 10.61 -31.93 -12.67
N ARG A 223 10.75 -32.13 -13.98
CA ARG A 223 10.69 -33.48 -14.53
C ARG A 223 12.08 -34.04 -14.31
N THR A 224 12.19 -34.92 -13.32
CA THR A 224 13.24 -35.95 -13.32
C THR A 224 12.93 -36.87 -14.49
N ASP A 225 13.18 -36.40 -15.71
CA ASP A 225 13.21 -37.29 -16.86
C ASP A 225 14.66 -37.72 -17.02
N ARG A 226 14.91 -38.97 -16.68
CA ARG A 226 16.23 -39.59 -16.59
C ARG A 226 16.96 -39.64 -17.94
N ASP A 227 16.30 -39.30 -19.04
CA ASP A 227 16.77 -39.60 -20.39
C ASP A 227 16.81 -38.41 -21.37
N ASN A 228 16.84 -37.15 -20.91
CA ASN A 228 17.06 -36.04 -21.85
C ASN A 228 18.54 -35.90 -22.23
N ARG A 229 19.02 -36.78 -23.12
CA ARG A 229 20.25 -36.53 -23.88
C ARG A 229 19.96 -35.37 -24.84
N VAL A 230 20.60 -34.24 -24.57
CA VAL A 230 20.69 -33.10 -25.49
C VAL A 230 21.24 -33.60 -26.82
N SER A 231 20.39 -33.63 -27.85
CA SER A 231 20.85 -33.81 -29.23
C SER A 231 21.00 -32.42 -29.85
N PRO A 232 22.17 -32.10 -30.44
CA PRO A 232 22.38 -30.79 -31.06
C PRO A 232 21.45 -30.62 -32.25
N ALA A 233 20.81 -29.46 -32.34
CA ALA A 233 19.94 -29.08 -33.44
C ALA A 233 20.71 -29.10 -34.77
N ALA A 234 20.10 -29.70 -35.79
CA ALA A 234 20.48 -29.54 -37.20
C ALA A 234 19.60 -28.45 -37.84
#